data_AF-D2VJX7-F1
#
_entry.id   AF-D2VJX7-F1
#
_cell.length_a   1.000
_cell.length_b   1.000
_cell.length_c   1.000
_cell.angle_alpha   90.00
_cell.angle_beta   90.00
_cell.angle_gamma   90.00
#
_symmetry.space_group_name_H-M   'P 1'
#
loop_
_entity.id
_entity.type
_entity.pdbx_description
1 polymer ?
#
loop_
_entity_poly.entity_id
_entity_poly.type
_entity_poly.pdbx_seq_one_letter_code
_entity_poly.pdbx_strand_id
1 'polypeptide(L)'
;MLTNNQELVSIILDSNFKSDSLKSIFGNYLINQQELKYLHILAFVYSNNYKNTNYNHSSSRVRTLENRELIKLCLHKCGTFIKLLEDKFRNDRELALIAVKSNSNAYTFISRDLQDDEEICMETLLNANFGTGFNTLELIFTKFPGFGLHEDVLLHNLQFSADLLRFADRSLVGNKEFMMKAVKVNANSIQYASPQIRNDEEVVMEAVLLQPHVIFGIHSTNPDFILKYIEKSQIPTILKFVDWDIRNNRNIVWEIIKKNPSEFKYASYELKGNDREIVEYVVQIDGQLLLEYVEEPLIQDRDIVQLAIRNNPMAIRFANYFQNDREIVELALSMNKDAIQFASKRLREEIEYQSQLDNDLYGNETVSKSDNHEVDNDLYGNESVSNILNDEIIPQDFNLIYYREKMLESIKWNESYLKSVENSLDLNRSFIRDCIRNNKNCLLFIRNHFLMDKEFILFACSNYSIQDFSCEF
;
A
#
# COMPACT_ATOMS: atom_id res chain seq x y z
N MET A 1 3.19 -21.48 2.77
CA MET A 1 2.61 -20.85 1.55
C MET A 1 3.06 -19.39 1.49
N LEU A 2 4.17 -19.09 0.80
CA LEU A 2 4.52 -17.76 0.25
C LEU A 2 5.99 -17.77 -0.26
N THR A 3 6.29 -18.57 -1.28
CA THR A 3 7.50 -18.45 -2.11
C THR A 3 7.20 -19.15 -3.43
N ASN A 4 6.61 -18.42 -4.39
CA ASN A 4 6.63 -18.74 -5.85
C ASN A 4 5.83 -17.74 -6.71
N ASN A 5 6.01 -16.43 -6.48
CA ASN A 5 5.40 -15.41 -7.36
C ASN A 5 6.35 -14.85 -8.43
N GLN A 6 7.59 -15.34 -8.53
CA GLN A 6 8.49 -14.96 -9.64
C GLN A 6 8.34 -15.84 -10.88
N GLU A 7 7.81 -17.06 -10.75
CA GLU A 7 7.60 -17.98 -11.88
C GLU A 7 6.23 -17.83 -12.57
N LEU A 8 5.26 -17.15 -11.96
CA LEU A 8 3.95 -16.92 -12.58
C LEU A 8 3.91 -15.75 -13.58
N VAL A 9 4.97 -14.94 -13.66
CA VAL A 9 5.07 -13.82 -14.62
C VAL A 9 5.78 -14.23 -15.92
N SER A 10 6.38 -15.42 -15.99
CA SER A 10 7.06 -15.91 -17.20
C SER A 10 6.13 -16.51 -18.26
N ILE A 11 4.82 -16.60 -18.01
CA ILE A 11 3.88 -17.33 -18.89
C ILE A 11 3.25 -16.49 -20.02
N ILE A 12 3.46 -15.17 -20.12
CA ILE A 12 3.00 -14.40 -21.31
C ILE A 12 4.03 -13.33 -21.70
N LEU A 13 5.24 -13.76 -22.07
CA LEU A 13 6.20 -12.90 -22.76
C LEU A 13 6.69 -13.59 -24.03
N ASP A 14 5.75 -13.87 -24.93
CA ASP A 14 6.13 -14.12 -26.31
C ASP A 14 6.34 -12.78 -27.02
N SER A 15 7.49 -12.68 -27.69
CA SER A 15 8.24 -11.50 -28.15
C SER A 15 7.51 -10.48 -29.04
N ASN A 16 6.20 -10.57 -29.24
CA ASN A 16 5.45 -9.80 -30.24
C ASN A 16 4.15 -9.16 -29.74
N PHE A 17 3.98 -8.93 -28.43
CA PHE A 17 2.86 -8.21 -27.79
C PHE A 17 1.67 -7.94 -28.75
N LYS A 18 0.79 -8.93 -28.95
CA LYS A 18 -0.32 -8.82 -29.92
C LYS A 18 -1.42 -7.84 -29.46
N SER A 19 -1.36 -7.34 -28.24
CA SER A 19 -2.33 -6.40 -27.65
C SER A 19 -1.68 -5.04 -27.40
N ASP A 20 -2.21 -4.00 -28.04
CA ASP A 20 -1.71 -2.62 -27.90
C ASP A 20 -1.91 -2.06 -26.48
N SER A 21 -2.93 -2.52 -25.75
CA SER A 21 -3.16 -2.18 -24.35
C SER A 21 -2.06 -2.75 -23.44
N LEU A 22 -1.62 -3.99 -23.69
CA LEU A 22 -0.51 -4.60 -22.94
C LEU A 22 0.83 -3.96 -23.31
N LYS A 23 1.04 -3.57 -24.58
CA LYS A 23 2.22 -2.76 -24.97
C LYS A 23 2.27 -1.44 -24.23
N SER A 24 1.15 -0.76 -24.06
CA SER A 24 1.09 0.52 -23.34
C SER A 24 1.42 0.33 -21.85
N ILE A 25 0.84 -0.69 -21.21
CA ILE A 25 1.03 -0.94 -19.77
C ILE A 25 2.45 -1.45 -19.48
N PHE A 26 2.91 -2.47 -20.20
CA PHE A 26 4.24 -3.03 -20.01
C PHE A 26 5.36 -2.17 -20.61
N GLY A 27 5.05 -1.38 -21.64
CA GLY A 27 5.96 -0.36 -22.17
C GLY A 27 6.26 0.70 -21.12
N ASN A 28 5.23 1.23 -20.46
CA ASN A 28 5.42 2.15 -19.33
C ASN A 28 6.18 1.49 -18.17
N TYR A 29 5.88 0.23 -17.85
CA TYR A 29 6.62 -0.51 -16.83
C TYR A 29 8.11 -0.69 -17.19
N LEU A 30 8.43 -1.07 -18.42
CA LEU A 30 9.80 -1.27 -18.89
C LEU A 30 10.57 0.07 -18.94
N ILE A 31 9.92 1.14 -19.40
CA ILE A 31 10.45 2.50 -19.36
C ILE A 31 10.75 2.89 -17.92
N ASN A 32 9.84 2.62 -16.97
CA ASN A 32 10.04 2.90 -15.55
C ASN A 32 11.20 2.08 -14.96
N GLN A 33 11.34 0.81 -15.32
CA GLN A 33 12.47 -0.03 -14.88
C GLN A 33 13.81 0.44 -15.42
N GLN A 34 13.87 0.84 -16.69
CA GLN A 34 15.05 1.46 -17.28
C GLN A 34 15.38 2.81 -16.64
N GLU A 35 14.37 3.60 -16.29
CA GLU A 35 14.55 4.86 -15.57
C GLU A 35 15.08 4.66 -14.16
N LEU A 36 14.50 3.73 -13.40
CA LEU A 36 14.99 3.36 -12.06
C LEU A 36 16.43 2.88 -12.11
N LYS A 37 16.77 2.03 -13.09
CA LYS A 37 18.14 1.55 -13.29
C LYS A 37 19.11 2.70 -13.57
N TYR A 38 18.74 3.64 -14.44
CA TYR A 38 19.57 4.80 -14.74
C TYR A 38 19.79 5.68 -13.49
N LEU A 39 18.76 5.88 -12.66
CA LEU A 39 18.88 6.65 -11.42
C LEU A 39 19.76 5.97 -10.38
N HIS A 40 19.65 4.64 -10.23
CA HIS A 40 20.52 3.88 -9.34
C HIS A 40 21.99 3.96 -9.80
N ILE A 41 22.24 3.93 -11.11
CA ILE A 41 23.59 4.12 -11.66
C ILE A 41 24.13 5.51 -11.32
N LEU A 42 23.32 6.56 -11.49
CA LEU A 42 23.71 7.91 -11.10
C LEU A 42 23.98 7.99 -9.59
N ALA A 43 23.07 7.48 -8.75
CA ALA A 43 23.22 7.46 -7.30
C ALA A 43 24.49 6.70 -6.86
N PHE A 44 24.80 5.57 -7.51
CA PHE A 44 26.03 4.82 -7.31
C PHE A 44 27.29 5.64 -7.62
N VAL A 45 27.30 6.37 -8.74
CA VAL A 45 28.43 7.23 -9.09
C VAL A 45 28.60 8.36 -8.08
N TYR A 46 27.50 8.98 -7.67
CA TYR A 46 27.52 10.09 -6.72
C TYR A 46 27.93 9.67 -5.30
N SER A 47 27.35 8.60 -4.76
CA SER A 47 27.63 8.13 -3.39
C SER A 47 29.08 7.68 -3.22
N ASN A 48 29.66 7.00 -4.22
CA ASN A 48 31.04 6.53 -4.19
C ASN A 48 32.06 7.66 -4.44
N ASN A 49 31.71 8.66 -5.23
CA ASN A 49 32.53 9.86 -5.36
C ASN A 49 32.53 10.69 -4.07
N TYR A 50 31.40 10.77 -3.35
CA TYR A 50 31.28 11.47 -2.08
C TYR A 50 32.00 10.76 -0.91
N LYS A 51 31.89 9.42 -0.79
CA LYS A 51 32.61 8.66 0.26
C LYS A 51 34.14 8.79 0.14
N ASN A 52 34.66 8.97 -1.07
CA ASN A 52 36.10 8.98 -1.35
C ASN A 52 36.76 10.38 -1.34
N THR A 53 36.00 11.48 -1.28
CA THR A 53 36.55 12.84 -1.18
C THR A 53 37.11 13.16 0.21
N ASN A 54 36.68 12.43 1.25
CA ASN A 54 37.25 12.52 2.60
C ASN A 54 38.68 11.98 2.71
N TYR A 55 39.20 11.28 1.69
CA TYR A 55 40.52 10.63 1.77
C TYR A 55 41.53 11.04 0.70
N ASN A 56 41.18 11.73 -0.40
CA ASN A 56 42.18 12.20 -1.37
C ASN A 56 41.67 13.31 -2.32
N HIS A 57 42.29 14.49 -2.26
CA HIS A 57 42.13 15.59 -3.22
C HIS A 57 42.74 15.27 -4.59
N SER A 58 42.13 14.37 -5.37
CA SER A 58 42.47 14.20 -6.80
C SER A 58 41.53 15.00 -7.70
N SER A 59 42.08 15.94 -8.47
CA SER A 59 41.37 17.04 -9.17
C SER A 59 40.38 16.61 -10.27
N SER A 60 40.36 15.33 -10.67
CA SER A 60 39.43 14.83 -11.70
C SER A 60 38.12 14.27 -11.14
N ARG A 61 38.11 13.73 -9.90
CA ARG A 61 36.90 13.16 -9.26
C ARG A 61 35.91 14.24 -8.77
N VAL A 62 36.41 15.43 -8.47
CA VAL A 62 35.63 16.57 -7.97
C VAL A 62 34.78 17.21 -9.08
N ARG A 63 35.23 17.17 -10.35
CA ARG A 63 34.56 17.83 -11.48
C ARG A 63 33.19 17.23 -11.86
N THR A 64 32.96 15.95 -11.55
CA THR A 64 31.71 15.23 -11.85
C THR A 64 30.59 15.66 -10.90
N LEU A 65 30.93 15.89 -9.62
CA LEU A 65 30.02 16.29 -8.56
C LEU A 65 29.60 17.78 -8.63
N GLU A 66 30.34 18.60 -9.38
CA GLU A 66 30.06 20.04 -9.53
C GLU A 66 29.28 20.39 -10.80
N ASN A 67 28.94 19.39 -11.63
CA ASN A 67 28.19 19.65 -12.86
C ASN A 67 26.72 19.96 -12.54
N ARG A 68 26.39 21.25 -12.55
CA ARG A 68 25.04 21.78 -12.29
C ARG A 68 23.96 21.10 -13.14
N GLU A 69 24.22 20.86 -14.43
CA GLU A 69 23.22 20.26 -15.33
C GLU A 69 22.94 18.80 -15.02
N LEU A 70 23.97 18.04 -14.61
CA LEU A 70 23.80 16.67 -14.14
C LEU A 70 23.02 16.64 -12.81
N ILE A 71 23.32 17.56 -11.90
CA ILE A 71 22.58 17.70 -10.64
C ILE A 71 21.09 18.00 -10.93
N LYS A 72 20.80 18.94 -11.82
CA LYS A 72 19.42 19.25 -12.23
C LYS A 72 18.71 18.03 -12.78
N LEU A 73 19.36 17.26 -13.67
CA LEU A 73 18.78 16.04 -14.23
C LEU A 73 18.45 15.02 -13.12
N CYS A 74 19.36 14.82 -12.17
CA CYS A 74 19.12 13.94 -11.02
C CYS A 74 17.95 14.43 -10.18
N LEU A 75 17.89 15.73 -9.85
CA LEU A 75 16.83 16.32 -9.04
C LEU A 75 15.46 16.26 -9.73
N HIS A 76 15.40 16.53 -11.04
CA HIS A 76 14.17 16.39 -11.83
C HIS A 76 13.58 14.98 -11.77
N LYS A 77 14.43 13.97 -11.57
CA LYS A 77 14.01 12.57 -11.50
C LYS A 77 13.80 12.08 -10.06
N CYS A 78 14.56 12.60 -9.11
CA CYS A 78 14.48 12.23 -7.70
C CYS A 78 14.84 13.45 -6.84
N GLY A 79 13.84 14.20 -6.38
CA GLY A 79 14.07 15.41 -5.59
C GLY A 79 14.85 15.18 -4.30
N THR A 80 14.68 14.03 -3.64
CA THR A 80 15.40 13.68 -2.39
C THR A 80 16.90 13.47 -2.59
N PHE A 81 17.37 13.38 -3.83
CA PHE A 81 18.80 13.36 -4.16
C PHE A 81 19.54 14.58 -3.59
N ILE A 82 18.87 15.72 -3.39
CA ILE A 82 19.45 16.93 -2.80
C ILE A 82 20.11 16.67 -1.43
N LYS A 83 19.63 15.67 -0.67
CA LYS A 83 20.21 15.24 0.61
C LYS A 83 21.68 14.84 0.51
N LEU A 84 22.10 14.33 -0.64
CA LEU A 84 23.45 13.82 -0.89
C LEU A 84 24.43 14.90 -1.35
N LEU A 85 23.94 16.12 -1.62
CA LEU A 85 24.75 17.20 -2.14
C LEU A 85 25.44 17.98 -1.02
N GLU A 86 26.59 18.59 -1.34
CA GLU A 86 27.28 19.52 -0.46
C GLU A 86 26.39 20.71 -0.07
N ASP A 87 26.67 21.34 1.08
CA ASP A 87 25.87 22.45 1.60
C ASP A 87 25.68 23.59 0.59
N LYS A 88 26.71 23.87 -0.24
CA LYS A 88 26.64 24.91 -1.28
C LYS A 88 25.51 24.67 -2.30
N PHE A 89 25.19 23.41 -2.60
CA PHE A 89 24.11 23.04 -3.52
C PHE A 89 22.77 22.89 -2.81
N ARG A 90 22.78 22.49 -1.54
CA ARG A 90 21.57 22.49 -0.68
C ARG A 90 21.10 23.90 -0.34
N ASN A 91 21.99 24.88 -0.42
CA ASN A 91 21.70 26.31 -0.32
C ASN A 91 21.53 26.99 -1.69
N ASP A 92 21.39 26.23 -2.77
CA ASP A 92 21.11 26.77 -4.10
C ASP A 92 19.60 26.80 -4.37
N ARG A 93 19.05 27.99 -4.53
CA ARG A 93 17.61 28.21 -4.71
C ARG A 93 17.03 27.49 -5.93
N GLU A 94 17.74 27.50 -7.06
CA GLU A 94 17.25 26.88 -8.30
C GLU A 94 17.19 25.36 -8.15
N LEU A 95 18.23 24.77 -7.56
CA LEU A 95 18.28 23.34 -7.31
C LEU A 95 17.23 22.92 -6.28
N ALA A 96 17.02 23.71 -5.23
CA ALA A 96 15.97 23.48 -4.25
C ALA A 96 14.58 23.45 -4.89
N LEU A 97 14.24 24.44 -5.74
CA LEU A 97 12.96 24.46 -6.46
C LEU A 97 12.76 23.23 -7.35
N ILE A 98 13.79 22.83 -8.12
CA ILE A 98 13.73 21.62 -8.95
C ILE A 98 13.50 20.38 -8.08
N ALA A 99 14.20 20.29 -6.95
CA ALA A 99 14.10 19.18 -6.03
C ALA A 99 12.68 19.06 -5.44
N VAL A 100 12.12 20.15 -4.94
CA VAL A 100 10.81 20.17 -4.28
C VAL A 100 9.68 19.90 -5.28
N LYS A 101 9.76 20.44 -6.50
CA LYS A 101 8.80 20.15 -7.59
C LYS A 101 8.76 18.67 -7.96
N SER A 102 9.91 18.02 -7.95
CA SER A 102 10.05 16.59 -8.24
C SER A 102 9.60 15.73 -7.05
N ASN A 103 9.97 16.12 -5.83
CA ASN A 103 9.55 15.44 -4.61
C ASN A 103 9.58 16.43 -3.43
N SER A 104 8.41 16.78 -2.91
CA SER A 104 8.25 17.72 -1.81
C SER A 104 8.98 17.33 -0.52
N ASN A 105 9.31 16.06 -0.29
CA ASN A 105 10.15 15.65 0.84
C ASN A 105 11.57 16.25 0.77
N ALA A 106 12.02 16.69 -0.42
CA ALA A 106 13.27 17.42 -0.59
C ALA A 106 13.37 18.68 0.28
N TYR A 107 12.24 19.29 0.62
CA TYR A 107 12.16 20.46 1.52
C TYR A 107 12.88 20.25 2.85
N THR A 108 12.87 19.02 3.40
CA THR A 108 13.53 18.75 4.69
C THR A 108 15.06 18.72 4.59
N PHE A 109 15.61 18.65 3.38
CA PHE A 109 17.04 18.49 3.12
C PHE A 109 17.72 19.77 2.61
N ILE A 110 16.97 20.80 2.20
CA ILE A 110 17.55 22.09 1.80
C ILE A 110 18.01 22.91 3.01
N SER A 111 18.76 24.00 2.77
CA SER A 111 19.22 24.88 3.84
C SER A 111 18.05 25.54 4.59
N ARG A 112 18.25 25.89 5.86
CA ARG A 112 17.23 26.59 6.67
C ARG A 112 16.81 27.91 6.03
N ASP A 113 17.77 28.65 5.46
CA ASP A 113 17.50 29.92 4.79
C ASP A 113 16.54 29.75 3.60
N LEU A 114 16.62 28.63 2.88
CA LEU A 114 15.69 28.32 1.78
C LEU A 114 14.36 27.71 2.25
N GLN A 115 14.28 27.17 3.47
CA GLN A 115 13.00 26.78 4.10
C GLN A 115 12.18 27.99 4.57
N ASP A 116 12.73 29.20 4.44
CA ASP A 116 12.04 30.48 4.62
C ASP A 116 11.67 31.14 3.26
N ASP A 117 11.93 30.47 2.13
CA ASP A 117 11.55 30.97 0.81
C ASP A 117 10.09 30.63 0.49
N GLU A 118 9.27 31.66 0.29
CA GLU A 118 7.82 31.53 0.07
C GLU A 118 7.48 30.70 -1.18
N GLU A 119 8.23 30.84 -2.27
CA GLU A 119 7.99 30.09 -3.51
C GLU A 119 8.30 28.60 -3.31
N ILE A 120 9.41 28.28 -2.63
CA ILE A 120 9.75 26.90 -2.30
C ILE A 120 8.68 26.29 -1.39
N CYS A 121 8.22 27.01 -0.39
CA CYS A 121 7.14 26.56 0.49
C CYS A 121 5.83 26.31 -0.29
N MET A 122 5.43 27.22 -1.17
CA MET A 122 4.25 27.07 -2.02
C MET A 122 4.34 25.83 -2.91
N GLU A 123 5.48 25.65 -3.59
CA GLU A 123 5.73 24.48 -4.44
C GLU A 123 5.79 23.18 -3.63
N THR A 124 6.27 23.23 -2.39
CA THR A 124 6.25 22.09 -1.46
C THR A 124 4.81 21.66 -1.18
N LEU A 125 3.92 22.63 -0.90
CA LEU A 125 2.52 22.35 -0.62
C LEU A 125 1.76 21.86 -1.86
N LEU A 126 1.99 22.44 -3.04
CA LEU A 126 1.34 22.03 -4.28
C LEU A 126 1.76 20.64 -4.75
N ASN A 127 3.00 20.22 -4.43
CA ASN A 127 3.54 18.91 -4.79
C ASN A 127 3.64 17.96 -3.58
N ALA A 128 2.89 18.24 -2.51
CA ALA A 128 2.87 17.42 -1.31
C ALA A 128 2.44 15.98 -1.64
N ASN A 129 3.09 15.02 -0.99
CA ASN A 129 2.80 13.60 -1.10
C ASN A 129 2.87 12.94 0.29
N PHE A 130 2.58 11.65 0.39
CA PHE A 130 2.64 10.92 1.66
C PHE A 130 4.01 10.99 2.36
N GLY A 131 5.09 11.24 1.62
CA GLY A 131 6.44 11.37 2.15
C GLY A 131 6.78 12.76 2.72
N THR A 132 6.02 13.82 2.41
CA THR A 132 6.27 15.18 2.93
C THR A 132 6.12 15.25 4.46
N GLY A 133 5.19 14.44 5.00
CA GLY A 133 4.88 14.38 6.42
C GLY A 133 4.04 15.56 6.92
N PHE A 134 3.09 15.27 7.82
CA PHE A 134 2.16 16.28 8.36
C PHE A 134 2.88 17.45 9.05
N ASN A 135 3.95 17.17 9.80
CA ASN A 135 4.73 18.18 10.51
C ASN A 135 5.33 19.24 9.57
N THR A 136 5.73 18.83 8.36
CA THR A 136 6.28 19.75 7.35
C THR A 136 5.18 20.68 6.83
N LEU A 137 4.01 20.14 6.51
CA LEU A 137 2.85 20.94 6.05
C LEU A 137 2.42 21.93 7.14
N GLU A 138 2.27 21.45 8.37
CA GLU A 138 1.94 22.27 9.54
C GLU A 138 2.95 23.41 9.74
N LEU A 139 4.25 23.12 9.67
CA LEU A 139 5.30 24.12 9.81
C LEU A 139 5.17 25.21 8.74
N ILE A 140 4.93 24.83 7.49
CA ILE A 140 4.80 25.78 6.37
C ILE A 140 3.57 26.66 6.57
N PHE A 141 2.39 26.11 6.86
CA PHE A 141 1.18 26.90 7.11
C PHE A 141 1.32 27.83 8.33
N THR A 142 2.05 27.40 9.35
CA THR A 142 2.32 28.22 10.54
C THR A 142 3.24 29.40 10.21
N LYS A 143 4.27 29.18 9.37
CA LYS A 143 5.21 30.22 8.94
C LYS A 143 4.58 31.19 7.93
N PHE A 144 3.74 30.69 7.03
CA PHE A 144 3.07 31.46 5.99
C PHE A 144 1.54 31.32 6.09
N PRO A 145 0.88 32.03 7.04
CA PRO A 145 -0.57 31.96 7.21
C PRO A 145 -1.37 32.37 5.97
N GLY A 146 -0.77 33.18 5.08
CA GLY A 146 -1.38 33.59 3.81
C GLY A 146 -1.77 32.41 2.92
N PHE A 147 -1.09 31.25 3.06
CA PHE A 147 -1.46 30.04 2.31
C PHE A 147 -2.81 29.47 2.72
N GLY A 148 -3.33 29.83 3.89
CA GLY A 148 -4.69 29.51 4.32
C GLY A 148 -5.79 30.15 3.47
N LEU A 149 -5.45 31.06 2.54
CA LEU A 149 -6.39 31.65 1.58
C LEU A 149 -6.39 30.92 0.22
N HIS A 150 -5.43 30.04 -0.03
CA HIS A 150 -5.30 29.36 -1.33
C HIS A 150 -6.11 28.06 -1.36
N GLU A 151 -7.25 28.07 -2.05
CA GLU A 151 -8.12 26.90 -2.17
C GLU A 151 -7.40 25.67 -2.71
N ASP A 152 -6.66 25.82 -3.82
CA ASP A 152 -5.97 24.70 -4.48
C ASP A 152 -4.94 24.03 -3.57
N VAL A 153 -4.20 24.86 -2.82
CA VAL A 153 -3.22 24.41 -1.84
C VAL A 153 -3.88 23.63 -0.72
N LEU A 154 -4.97 24.16 -0.16
CA LEU A 154 -5.72 23.47 0.88
C LEU A 154 -6.26 22.15 0.34
N LEU A 155 -7.05 22.18 -0.74
CA LEU A 155 -7.70 21.01 -1.33
C LEU A 155 -6.70 19.90 -1.68
N HIS A 156 -5.54 20.23 -2.28
CA HIS A 156 -4.49 19.24 -2.57
C HIS A 156 -4.01 18.55 -1.30
N ASN A 157 -3.87 19.27 -0.19
CA ASN A 157 -3.32 18.72 1.04
C ASN A 157 -4.36 18.03 1.95
N LEU A 158 -5.67 18.27 1.73
CA LEU A 158 -6.74 17.61 2.51
C LEU A 158 -6.82 16.10 2.29
N GLN A 159 -6.32 15.61 1.15
CA GLN A 159 -6.21 14.17 0.90
C GLN A 159 -5.31 13.46 1.93
N PHE A 160 -4.41 14.20 2.60
CA PHE A 160 -3.53 13.67 3.64
C PHE A 160 -4.09 13.89 5.05
N SER A 161 -4.66 15.07 5.34
CA SER A 161 -5.28 15.36 6.63
C SER A 161 -6.25 16.53 6.56
N ALA A 162 -7.47 16.32 7.09
CA ALA A 162 -8.46 17.38 7.26
C ALA A 162 -8.00 18.45 8.27
N ASP A 163 -7.08 18.11 9.18
CA ASP A 163 -6.63 19.00 10.26
C ASP A 163 -5.95 20.27 9.77
N LEU A 164 -5.50 20.28 8.51
CA LEU A 164 -4.93 21.45 7.85
C LEU A 164 -5.94 22.59 7.69
N LEU A 165 -7.25 22.31 7.71
CA LEU A 165 -8.28 23.36 7.69
C LEU A 165 -8.27 24.25 8.92
N ARG A 166 -7.56 23.89 10.01
CA ARG A 166 -7.32 24.83 11.12
C ARG A 166 -6.53 26.07 10.72
N PHE A 167 -5.78 25.99 9.62
CA PHE A 167 -5.02 27.10 9.04
C PHE A 167 -5.80 27.83 7.94
N ALA A 168 -6.93 27.29 7.47
CA ALA A 168 -7.73 27.92 6.44
C ALA A 168 -8.37 29.21 6.96
N ASP A 169 -8.50 30.20 6.08
CA ASP A 169 -9.20 31.42 6.43
C ASP A 169 -10.68 31.15 6.74
N ARG A 170 -11.24 31.93 7.67
CA ARG A 170 -12.64 31.82 8.08
C ARG A 170 -13.60 32.02 6.90
N SER A 171 -13.22 32.81 5.89
CA SER A 171 -14.01 32.99 4.68
C SER A 171 -14.19 31.70 3.90
N LEU A 172 -13.18 30.83 3.88
CA LEU A 172 -13.22 29.54 3.16
C LEU A 172 -14.02 28.50 3.92
N VAL A 173 -13.77 28.32 5.23
CA VAL A 173 -14.56 27.36 6.05
C VAL A 173 -16.02 27.80 6.28
N GLY A 174 -16.31 29.08 6.00
CA GLY A 174 -17.66 29.64 5.90
C GLY A 174 -18.30 29.54 4.52
N ASN A 175 -17.54 29.17 3.48
CA ASN A 175 -18.01 29.10 2.11
C ASN A 175 -18.51 27.69 1.78
N LYS A 176 -19.77 27.59 1.37
CA LYS A 176 -20.42 26.32 1.02
C LYS A 176 -19.76 25.62 -0.17
N GLU A 177 -19.40 26.34 -1.22
CA GLU A 177 -18.79 25.75 -2.41
C GLU A 177 -17.42 25.15 -2.10
N PHE A 178 -16.58 25.90 -1.38
CA PHE A 178 -15.27 25.41 -0.94
C PHE A 178 -15.44 24.19 -0.02
N MET A 179 -16.30 24.28 0.99
CA MET A 179 -16.50 23.17 1.93
C MET A 179 -17.07 21.91 1.26
N MET A 180 -17.89 22.05 0.22
CA MET A 180 -18.34 20.92 -0.58
C MET A 180 -17.18 20.25 -1.33
N LYS A 181 -16.25 21.03 -1.92
CA LYS A 181 -15.02 20.49 -2.53
C LYS A 181 -14.15 19.80 -1.48
N ALA A 182 -13.96 20.42 -0.31
CA ALA A 182 -13.16 19.89 0.79
C ALA A 182 -13.69 18.55 1.32
N VAL A 183 -15.02 18.46 1.54
CA VAL A 183 -15.69 17.22 1.98
C VAL A 183 -15.52 16.08 0.98
N LYS A 184 -15.62 16.37 -0.32
CA LYS A 184 -15.42 15.37 -1.37
C LYS A 184 -14.00 14.82 -1.42
N VAL A 185 -13.00 15.63 -1.06
CA VAL A 185 -11.62 15.17 -0.91
C VAL A 185 -11.46 14.37 0.39
N ASN A 186 -11.99 14.90 1.50
CA ASN A 186 -11.90 14.28 2.81
C ASN A 186 -13.14 14.66 3.65
N ALA A 187 -14.00 13.68 3.94
CA ALA A 187 -15.25 13.90 4.65
C ALA A 187 -15.06 14.49 6.06
N ASN A 188 -13.94 14.20 6.73
CA ASN A 188 -13.61 14.77 8.04
C ASN A 188 -13.41 16.29 8.00
N SER A 189 -13.26 16.90 6.82
CA SER A 189 -13.20 18.36 6.64
C SER A 189 -14.41 19.07 7.26
N ILE A 190 -15.57 18.42 7.34
CA ILE A 190 -16.78 18.98 7.92
C ILE A 190 -16.61 19.47 9.36
N GLN A 191 -15.69 18.86 10.13
CA GLN A 191 -15.44 19.25 11.53
C GLN A 191 -14.88 20.68 11.67
N TYR A 192 -14.24 21.19 10.62
CA TYR A 192 -13.66 22.54 10.58
C TYR A 192 -14.59 23.59 9.96
N ALA A 193 -15.73 23.17 9.42
CA ALA A 193 -16.67 24.11 8.81
C ALA A 193 -17.26 25.07 9.85
N SER A 194 -17.62 26.27 9.39
CA SER A 194 -18.37 27.21 10.22
C SER A 194 -19.67 26.57 10.76
N PRO A 195 -20.22 27.03 11.90
CA PRO A 195 -21.48 26.51 12.42
C PRO A 195 -22.64 26.53 11.42
N GLN A 196 -22.67 27.50 10.50
CA GLN A 196 -23.65 27.60 9.44
C GLN A 196 -23.51 26.43 8.44
N ILE A 197 -22.29 26.13 8.00
CA ILE A 197 -22.02 25.02 7.07
C ILE A 197 -22.21 23.65 7.74
N ARG A 198 -21.87 23.51 9.03
CA ARG A 198 -22.12 22.26 9.79
C ARG A 198 -23.60 21.96 10.00
N ASN A 199 -24.49 22.92 9.74
CA ASN A 199 -25.94 22.73 9.74
C ASN A 199 -26.54 22.78 8.32
N ASP A 200 -25.72 22.94 7.27
CA ASP A 200 -26.18 22.88 5.89
C ASP A 200 -26.42 21.41 5.52
N GLU A 201 -27.70 21.05 5.35
CA GLU A 201 -28.11 19.66 5.12
C GLU A 201 -27.42 19.03 3.91
N GLU A 202 -27.14 19.81 2.86
CA GLU A 202 -26.54 19.30 1.62
C GLU A 202 -25.08 18.91 1.84
N VAL A 203 -24.28 19.79 2.47
CA VAL A 203 -22.86 19.52 2.77
C VAL A 203 -22.74 18.38 3.78
N VAL A 204 -23.59 18.38 4.80
CA VAL A 204 -23.62 17.35 5.84
C VAL A 204 -24.01 15.98 5.25
N MET A 205 -25.03 15.93 4.40
CA MET A 205 -25.45 14.68 3.75
C MET A 205 -24.34 14.11 2.88
N GLU A 206 -23.64 14.93 2.10
CA GLU A 206 -22.49 14.48 1.31
C GLU A 206 -21.39 13.88 2.20
N ALA A 207 -21.04 14.56 3.29
CA ALA A 207 -20.00 14.09 4.22
C ALA A 207 -20.37 12.74 4.85
N VAL A 208 -21.61 12.59 5.33
CA VAL A 208 -22.09 11.36 5.97
C VAL A 208 -22.21 10.20 4.97
N LEU A 209 -22.59 10.48 3.71
CA LEU A 209 -22.61 9.46 2.65
C LEU A 209 -21.22 8.93 2.31
N LEU A 210 -20.20 9.78 2.34
CA LEU A 210 -18.81 9.36 2.13
C LEU A 210 -18.27 8.59 3.33
N GLN A 211 -18.49 9.09 4.54
CA GLN A 211 -17.98 8.52 5.78
C GLN A 211 -18.97 8.72 6.93
N PRO A 212 -19.80 7.72 7.28
CA PRO A 212 -20.88 7.90 8.26
C PRO A 212 -20.44 8.33 9.67
N HIS A 213 -19.20 8.02 10.06
CA HIS A 213 -18.67 8.37 11.39
C HIS A 213 -18.53 9.89 11.62
N VAL A 214 -18.49 10.70 10.56
CA VAL A 214 -18.38 12.17 10.68
C VAL A 214 -19.60 12.79 11.35
N ILE A 215 -20.71 12.04 11.44
CA ILE A 215 -21.95 12.46 12.09
C ILE A 215 -21.75 12.92 13.55
N PHE A 216 -20.75 12.39 14.27
CA PHE A 216 -20.42 12.83 15.63
C PHE A 216 -20.01 14.31 15.73
N GLY A 217 -19.46 14.88 14.66
CA GLY A 217 -19.04 16.28 14.61
C GLY A 217 -20.16 17.26 14.23
N ILE A 218 -21.37 16.75 13.95
CA ILE A 218 -22.50 17.49 13.41
C ILE A 218 -23.59 17.62 14.50
N HIS A 219 -24.12 18.83 14.71
CA HIS A 219 -25.05 19.12 15.82
C HIS A 219 -26.54 18.92 15.47
N SER A 220 -26.90 18.76 14.20
CA SER A 220 -28.29 18.87 13.72
C SER A 220 -28.91 17.56 13.24
N THR A 221 -28.38 16.40 13.61
CA THR A 221 -28.89 15.12 13.09
C THR A 221 -30.17 14.72 13.81
N ASN A 222 -31.28 14.75 13.08
CA ASN A 222 -32.60 14.37 13.55
C ASN A 222 -33.09 13.10 12.82
N PRO A 223 -34.21 12.49 13.25
CA PRO A 223 -34.80 11.32 12.58
C PRO A 223 -35.00 11.49 11.06
N ASP A 224 -35.48 12.65 10.60
CA ASP A 224 -35.74 12.91 9.18
C ASP A 224 -34.46 12.91 8.33
N PHE A 225 -33.38 13.48 8.87
CA PHE A 225 -32.06 13.43 8.23
C PHE A 225 -31.57 12.00 8.06
N ILE A 226 -31.72 11.16 9.10
CA ILE A 226 -31.31 9.76 9.07
C ILE A 226 -32.13 8.99 8.02
N LEU A 227 -33.45 9.23 7.93
CA LEU A 227 -34.30 8.62 6.90
C LEU A 227 -33.84 9.01 5.49
N LYS A 228 -33.57 10.30 5.23
CA LYS A 228 -33.01 10.76 3.94
C LYS A 228 -31.65 10.11 3.63
N TYR A 229 -30.79 9.93 4.63
CA TYR A 229 -29.52 9.23 4.48
C TYR A 229 -29.75 7.76 4.10
N ILE A 230 -30.68 7.08 4.76
CA ILE A 230 -31.03 5.69 4.46
C ILE A 230 -31.55 5.57 3.03
N GLU A 231 -32.39 6.50 2.55
CA GLU A 231 -32.87 6.50 1.18
C GLU A 231 -31.72 6.56 0.16
N LYS A 232 -30.76 7.46 0.38
CA LYS A 232 -29.61 7.67 -0.52
C LYS A 232 -28.52 6.59 -0.40
N SER A 233 -28.37 5.97 0.77
CA SER A 233 -27.35 4.97 1.02
C SER A 233 -27.77 3.58 0.52
N GLN A 234 -26.85 2.90 -0.17
CA GLN A 234 -27.06 1.51 -0.60
C GLN A 234 -26.89 0.55 0.59
N ILE A 235 -25.86 0.76 1.40
CA ILE A 235 -25.52 -0.07 2.57
C ILE A 235 -25.33 0.88 3.77
N PRO A 236 -26.41 1.22 4.51
CA PRO A 236 -26.30 2.14 5.63
C PRO A 236 -25.47 1.52 6.77
N THR A 237 -24.45 2.24 7.23
CA THR A 237 -23.57 1.85 8.36
C THR A 237 -23.46 3.00 9.38
N ILE A 238 -24.57 3.34 10.02
CA ILE A 238 -24.69 4.58 10.80
C ILE A 238 -25.13 4.38 12.26
N LEU A 239 -25.74 3.24 12.61
CA LEU A 239 -26.28 3.04 13.96
C LEU A 239 -25.18 3.08 15.02
N LYS A 240 -23.96 2.66 14.68
CA LYS A 240 -22.79 2.77 15.56
C LYS A 240 -22.49 4.21 16.01
N PHE A 241 -22.84 5.19 15.20
CA PHE A 241 -22.38 6.57 15.32
C PHE A 241 -23.45 7.56 15.78
N VAL A 242 -24.70 7.10 15.92
CA VAL A 242 -25.82 7.92 16.38
C VAL A 242 -26.13 7.66 17.85
N ASP A 243 -26.87 8.59 18.45
CA ASP A 243 -27.29 8.49 19.85
C ASP A 243 -28.24 7.31 20.09
N TRP A 244 -28.61 7.13 21.36
CA TRP A 244 -29.52 6.07 21.76
C TRP A 244 -30.94 6.27 21.22
N ASP A 245 -31.43 7.50 21.09
CA ASP A 245 -32.79 7.79 20.64
C ASP A 245 -33.01 7.31 19.19
N ILE A 246 -32.03 7.53 18.31
CA ILE A 246 -32.05 7.00 16.94
C ILE A 246 -31.90 5.47 16.93
N ARG A 247 -31.01 4.91 17.77
CA ARG A 247 -30.82 3.46 17.89
C ARG A 247 -32.03 2.73 18.48
N ASN A 248 -32.89 3.45 19.20
CA ASN A 248 -34.13 2.94 19.78
C ASN A 248 -35.38 3.30 18.93
N ASN A 249 -35.19 4.07 17.86
CA ASN A 249 -36.27 4.39 16.94
C ASN A 249 -36.56 3.19 16.04
N ARG A 250 -37.65 2.48 16.36
CA ARG A 250 -38.11 1.29 15.64
C ARG A 250 -38.13 1.47 14.12
N ASN A 251 -38.72 2.55 13.62
CA ASN A 251 -38.90 2.77 12.18
C ASN A 251 -37.54 2.96 11.49
N ILE A 252 -36.65 3.75 12.08
CA ILE A 252 -35.30 3.98 11.54
C ILE A 252 -34.51 2.67 11.53
N VAL A 253 -34.51 1.94 12.64
CA VAL A 253 -33.79 0.67 12.74
C VAL A 253 -34.33 -0.32 11.72
N TRP A 254 -35.65 -0.43 11.58
CA TRP A 254 -36.28 -1.29 10.57
C TRP A 254 -35.84 -0.95 9.13
N GLU A 255 -35.81 0.33 8.76
CA GLU A 255 -35.34 0.73 7.43
C GLU A 255 -33.85 0.42 7.21
N ILE A 256 -33.01 0.57 8.24
CA ILE A 256 -31.59 0.25 8.18
C ILE A 256 -31.37 -1.26 8.03
N ILE A 257 -31.98 -2.09 8.89
CA ILE A 257 -31.75 -3.53 8.88
C ILE A 257 -32.25 -4.20 7.59
N LYS A 258 -33.29 -3.65 6.95
CA LYS A 258 -33.74 -4.14 5.63
C LYS A 258 -32.67 -4.01 4.54
N LYS A 259 -31.80 -3.00 4.65
CA LYS A 259 -30.69 -2.79 3.70
C LYS A 259 -29.39 -3.40 4.19
N ASN A 260 -29.15 -3.39 5.50
CA ASN A 260 -27.94 -3.90 6.12
C ASN A 260 -28.25 -4.56 7.48
N PRO A 261 -28.63 -5.85 7.48
CA PRO A 261 -28.97 -6.59 8.71
C PRO A 261 -27.87 -6.58 9.77
N SER A 262 -26.59 -6.46 9.36
CA SER A 262 -25.45 -6.45 10.28
C SER A 262 -25.41 -5.25 11.23
N GLU A 263 -26.16 -4.17 10.94
CA GLU A 263 -26.29 -3.00 11.82
C GLU A 263 -27.16 -3.29 13.05
N PHE A 264 -27.95 -4.37 13.07
CA PHE A 264 -28.78 -4.75 14.20
C PHE A 264 -28.00 -4.85 15.51
N LYS A 265 -26.71 -5.20 15.46
CA LYS A 265 -25.82 -5.19 16.63
C LYS A 265 -25.72 -3.86 17.35
N TYR A 266 -26.01 -2.75 16.67
CA TYR A 266 -26.00 -1.42 17.24
C TYR A 266 -27.38 -0.92 17.64
N ALA A 267 -28.47 -1.65 17.35
CA ALA A 267 -29.80 -1.29 17.85
C ALA A 267 -29.83 -1.28 19.39
N SER A 268 -30.80 -0.56 19.96
CA SER A 268 -31.04 -0.53 21.40
C SER A 268 -31.34 -1.92 21.96
N TYR A 269 -31.05 -2.13 23.24
CA TYR A 269 -31.38 -3.40 23.89
C TYR A 269 -32.89 -3.62 23.97
N GLU A 270 -33.70 -2.55 24.01
CA GLU A 270 -35.15 -2.66 23.96
C GLU A 270 -35.65 -3.25 22.64
N LEU A 271 -35.13 -2.78 21.50
CA LEU A 271 -35.54 -3.34 20.21
C LEU A 271 -35.03 -4.77 20.05
N LYS A 272 -33.81 -5.05 20.53
CA LYS A 272 -33.21 -6.39 20.49
C LYS A 272 -33.91 -7.41 21.37
N GLY A 273 -34.52 -6.97 22.48
CA GLY A 273 -35.14 -7.84 23.47
C GLY A 273 -36.66 -7.85 23.42
N ASN A 274 -37.32 -6.83 22.84
CA ASN A 274 -38.78 -6.69 22.89
C ASN A 274 -39.46 -6.53 21.52
N ASP A 275 -38.73 -6.21 20.44
CA ASP A 275 -39.34 -6.08 19.11
C ASP A 275 -39.26 -7.41 18.34
N ARG A 276 -40.31 -8.21 18.50
CA ARG A 276 -40.39 -9.54 17.89
C ARG A 276 -40.25 -9.52 16.37
N GLU A 277 -40.86 -8.55 15.69
CA GLU A 277 -40.84 -8.49 14.22
C GLU A 277 -39.43 -8.18 13.68
N ILE A 278 -38.73 -7.23 14.31
CA ILE A 278 -37.32 -6.95 13.99
C ILE A 278 -36.47 -8.19 14.21
N VAL A 279 -36.61 -8.84 15.36
CA VAL A 279 -35.81 -10.02 15.73
C VAL A 279 -36.07 -11.19 14.77
N GLU A 280 -37.33 -11.49 14.48
CA GLU A 280 -37.69 -12.55 13.52
C GLU A 280 -37.09 -12.27 12.13
N TYR A 281 -37.15 -11.02 11.66
CA TYR A 281 -36.59 -10.63 10.36
C TYR A 281 -35.06 -10.84 10.29
N VAL A 282 -34.30 -10.37 11.28
CA VAL A 282 -32.84 -10.50 11.26
C VAL A 282 -32.39 -11.95 11.41
N VAL A 283 -33.07 -12.72 12.26
CA VAL A 283 -32.81 -14.16 12.46
C VAL A 283 -33.15 -14.98 11.20
N GLN A 284 -34.17 -14.56 10.45
CA GLN A 284 -34.53 -15.18 9.17
C GLN A 284 -33.47 -14.99 8.09
N ILE A 285 -32.76 -13.87 8.10
CA ILE A 285 -31.70 -13.60 7.11
C ILE A 285 -30.42 -14.30 7.52
N ASP A 286 -30.03 -14.17 8.78
CA ASP A 286 -28.83 -14.79 9.31
C ASP A 286 -29.09 -15.33 10.72
N GLY A 287 -29.25 -16.65 10.83
CA GLY A 287 -29.42 -17.34 12.10
C GLY A 287 -28.22 -17.14 13.05
N GLN A 288 -27.06 -16.73 12.52
CA GLN A 288 -25.88 -16.34 13.30
C GLN A 288 -26.09 -15.01 14.06
N LEU A 289 -27.07 -14.18 13.70
CA LEU A 289 -27.35 -12.93 14.42
C LEU A 289 -28.12 -13.14 15.73
N LEU A 290 -28.85 -14.26 15.87
CA LEU A 290 -29.42 -14.69 17.17
C LEU A 290 -28.31 -14.85 18.21
N LEU A 291 -27.12 -15.25 17.76
CA LEU A 291 -26.00 -15.68 18.60
C LEU A 291 -25.33 -14.54 19.36
N GLU A 292 -25.41 -13.32 18.83
CA GLU A 292 -24.56 -12.23 19.30
C GLU A 292 -25.36 -11.03 19.82
N TYR A 293 -26.61 -10.84 19.37
CA TYR A 293 -27.26 -9.53 19.51
C TYR A 293 -28.71 -9.55 19.97
N VAL A 294 -29.39 -10.70 19.99
CA VAL A 294 -30.76 -10.77 20.51
C VAL A 294 -30.71 -10.83 22.03
N GLU A 295 -31.52 -10.00 22.67
CA GLU A 295 -31.53 -9.85 24.12
C GLU A 295 -32.73 -10.61 24.73
N GLU A 296 -32.70 -10.80 26.05
CA GLU A 296 -33.87 -11.26 26.78
C GLU A 296 -35.02 -10.21 26.71
N PRO A 297 -36.29 -10.65 26.70
CA PRO A 297 -36.76 -12.04 26.78
C PRO A 297 -36.77 -12.83 25.46
N LEU A 298 -36.61 -12.20 24.30
CA LEU A 298 -36.82 -12.87 23.00
C LEU A 298 -35.81 -13.98 22.67
N ILE A 299 -34.59 -13.94 23.21
CA ILE A 299 -33.65 -15.07 23.08
C ILE A 299 -34.15 -16.36 23.75
N GLN A 300 -35.09 -16.24 24.69
CA GLN A 300 -35.75 -17.37 25.36
C GLN A 300 -37.09 -17.75 24.72
N ASP A 301 -37.48 -17.08 23.62
CA ASP A 301 -38.69 -17.43 22.88
C ASP A 301 -38.45 -18.66 22.01
N ARG A 302 -39.27 -19.69 22.24
CA ARG A 302 -39.13 -20.99 21.57
C ARG A 302 -39.24 -20.88 20.05
N ASP A 303 -40.14 -20.05 19.55
CA ASP A 303 -40.38 -19.93 18.11
C ASP A 303 -39.21 -19.22 17.42
N ILE A 304 -38.66 -18.19 18.06
CA ILE A 304 -37.47 -17.47 17.56
C ILE A 304 -36.25 -18.39 17.55
N VAL A 305 -36.06 -19.19 18.60
CA VAL A 305 -34.96 -20.17 18.66
C VAL A 305 -35.11 -21.23 17.58
N GLN A 306 -36.32 -21.77 17.37
CA GLN A 306 -36.57 -22.71 16.28
C GLN A 306 -36.30 -22.09 14.90
N LEU A 307 -36.71 -20.84 14.70
CA LEU A 307 -36.47 -20.09 13.46
C LEU A 307 -34.98 -19.94 13.19
N ALA A 308 -34.19 -19.56 14.20
CA ALA A 308 -32.74 -19.45 14.06
C ALA A 308 -32.07 -20.79 13.76
N ILE A 309 -32.45 -21.86 14.45
CA ILE A 309 -31.89 -23.20 14.24
C ILE A 309 -32.18 -23.72 12.83
N ARG A 310 -33.39 -23.45 12.30
CA ARG A 310 -33.74 -23.80 10.92
C ARG A 310 -32.86 -23.12 9.87
N ASN A 311 -32.30 -21.95 10.18
CA ASN A 311 -31.37 -21.26 9.28
C ASN A 311 -29.91 -21.63 9.55
N ASN A 312 -29.53 -21.74 10.82
CA ASN A 312 -28.20 -22.13 11.27
C ASN A 312 -28.32 -23.08 12.46
N PRO A 313 -28.14 -24.39 12.25
CA PRO A 313 -28.29 -25.40 13.31
C PRO A 313 -27.35 -25.20 14.50
N MET A 314 -26.22 -24.50 14.31
CA MET A 314 -25.30 -24.17 15.41
C MET A 314 -25.87 -23.12 16.36
N ALA A 315 -27.03 -22.52 16.05
CA ALA A 315 -27.65 -21.49 16.89
C ALA A 315 -28.06 -21.95 18.29
N ILE A 316 -28.28 -23.26 18.46
CA ILE A 316 -28.61 -23.87 19.75
C ILE A 316 -27.56 -23.59 20.85
N ARG A 317 -26.31 -23.32 20.49
CA ARG A 317 -25.23 -23.04 21.46
C ARG A 317 -25.45 -21.78 22.30
N PHE A 318 -26.34 -20.88 21.89
CA PHE A 318 -26.68 -19.66 22.63
C PHE A 318 -28.07 -19.71 23.26
N ALA A 319 -28.91 -20.65 22.81
CA ALA A 319 -30.21 -20.95 23.41
C ALA A 319 -30.01 -21.82 24.66
N ASN A 320 -29.27 -21.34 25.67
CA ASN A 320 -28.90 -22.10 26.88
C ASN A 320 -30.12 -22.73 27.57
N TYR A 321 -31.25 -22.03 27.58
CA TYR A 321 -32.53 -22.52 28.12
C TYR A 321 -33.05 -23.77 27.39
N PHE A 322 -32.76 -23.89 26.08
CA PHE A 322 -33.23 -24.97 25.21
C PHE A 322 -32.20 -26.06 24.92
N GLN A 323 -30.98 -25.98 25.45
CA GLN A 323 -29.97 -27.03 25.27
C GLN A 323 -30.36 -28.37 25.92
N ASN A 324 -31.34 -28.36 26.81
CA ASN A 324 -31.94 -29.56 27.42
C ASN A 324 -33.37 -29.85 26.89
N ASP A 325 -33.87 -29.06 25.93
CA ASP A 325 -35.14 -29.31 25.26
C ASP A 325 -34.90 -30.31 24.13
N ARG A 326 -35.45 -31.51 24.30
CA ARG A 326 -35.26 -32.62 23.36
C ARG A 326 -35.71 -32.28 21.95
N GLU A 327 -36.85 -31.61 21.78
CA GLU A 327 -37.39 -31.29 20.46
C GLU A 327 -36.49 -30.28 19.72
N ILE A 328 -35.95 -29.31 20.45
CA ILE A 328 -35.06 -28.27 19.89
C ILE A 328 -33.68 -28.87 19.53
N VAL A 329 -33.14 -29.73 20.40
CA VAL A 329 -31.89 -30.45 20.14
C VAL A 329 -32.02 -31.38 18.95
N GLU A 330 -33.09 -32.19 18.89
CA GLU A 330 -33.35 -33.08 17.76
C GLU A 330 -33.55 -32.31 16.45
N LEU A 331 -34.21 -31.15 16.48
CA LEU A 331 -34.30 -30.25 15.32
C LEU A 331 -32.91 -29.84 14.82
N ALA A 332 -32.03 -29.36 15.70
CA ALA A 332 -30.67 -28.97 15.33
C ALA A 332 -29.85 -30.16 14.77
N LEU A 333 -29.94 -31.33 15.41
CA LEU A 333 -29.22 -32.55 15.01
C LEU A 333 -29.69 -33.10 13.66
N SER A 334 -30.97 -32.97 13.35
CA SER A 334 -31.53 -33.40 12.06
C SER A 334 -30.90 -32.65 10.87
N MET A 335 -30.40 -31.43 11.13
CA MET A 335 -29.80 -30.56 10.12
C MET A 335 -28.27 -30.59 10.16
N ASN A 336 -27.67 -30.63 11.36
CA ASN A 336 -26.23 -30.77 11.54
C ASN A 336 -25.92 -31.58 12.81
N LYS A 337 -25.33 -32.77 12.62
CA LYS A 337 -24.96 -33.67 13.72
C LYS A 337 -23.93 -33.05 14.68
N ASP A 338 -23.10 -32.11 14.22
CA ASP A 338 -22.14 -31.40 15.07
C ASP A 338 -22.81 -30.52 16.13
N ALA A 339 -24.13 -30.28 16.02
CA ALA A 339 -24.91 -29.56 17.04
C ALA A 339 -24.94 -30.30 18.38
N ILE A 340 -24.65 -31.61 18.39
CA ILE A 340 -24.67 -32.45 19.60
C ILE A 340 -23.72 -31.94 20.70
N GLN A 341 -22.65 -31.26 20.31
CA GLN A 341 -21.68 -30.67 21.24
C GLN A 341 -22.28 -29.57 22.14
N PHE A 342 -23.44 -29.02 21.74
CA PHE A 342 -24.15 -27.96 22.46
C PHE A 342 -25.38 -28.45 23.20
N ALA A 343 -25.80 -29.70 22.98
CA ALA A 343 -26.81 -30.33 23.82
C ALA A 343 -26.30 -30.46 25.26
N SER A 344 -27.22 -30.47 26.22
CA SER A 344 -26.92 -30.76 27.61
C SER A 344 -26.18 -32.10 27.72
N LYS A 345 -25.32 -32.23 28.74
CA LYS A 345 -24.58 -33.48 28.97
C LYS A 345 -25.51 -34.71 28.99
N ARG A 346 -26.67 -34.56 29.64
CA ARG A 346 -27.68 -35.61 29.74
C ARG A 346 -28.22 -36.02 28.37
N LEU A 347 -28.69 -35.08 27.56
CA LEU A 347 -29.24 -35.40 26.24
C LEU A 347 -28.18 -35.96 25.30
N ARG A 348 -26.94 -35.47 25.39
CA ARG A 348 -25.82 -35.98 24.63
C ARG A 348 -25.57 -37.47 24.92
N GLU A 349 -25.49 -37.84 26.19
CA GLU A 349 -25.31 -39.23 26.62
C GLU A 349 -26.49 -40.12 26.18
N GLU A 350 -27.72 -39.63 26.28
CA GLU A 350 -28.93 -40.35 25.82
C GLU A 350 -28.91 -40.60 24.29
N ILE A 351 -28.52 -39.60 23.50
CA ILE A 351 -28.50 -39.68 22.02
C ILE A 351 -27.32 -40.52 21.52
N GLU A 352 -26.14 -40.41 22.15
CA GLU A 352 -24.98 -41.23 21.83
C GLU A 352 -25.24 -42.71 22.14
N TYR A 353 -25.88 -43.00 23.28
CA TYR A 353 -26.29 -44.36 23.64
C TYR A 353 -27.28 -44.95 22.62
N GLN A 354 -28.28 -44.17 22.20
CA GLN A 354 -29.24 -44.61 21.17
C GLN A 354 -28.54 -44.85 19.81
N SER A 355 -27.62 -43.98 19.42
CA SER A 355 -26.87 -44.12 18.17
C SER A 355 -25.96 -45.36 18.16
N GLN A 356 -25.40 -45.73 19.31
CA GLN A 356 -24.64 -46.98 19.48
C GLN A 356 -25.56 -48.21 19.33
N LEU A 357 -26.73 -48.17 19.98
CA LEU A 357 -27.73 -49.25 19.88
C LEU A 357 -28.20 -49.46 18.43
N ASP A 358 -28.43 -48.37 17.69
CA ASP A 358 -28.87 -48.40 16.29
C ASP A 358 -27.75 -48.90 15.35
N ASN A 359 -26.49 -48.55 15.61
CA ASN A 359 -25.34 -49.08 14.86
C ASN A 359 -25.11 -50.58 15.12
N ASP A 360 -25.34 -51.07 16.34
CA ASP A 360 -25.23 -52.49 16.70
C ASP A 360 -26.36 -53.34 16.08
N LEU A 361 -27.51 -52.72 15.77
CA LEU A 361 -28.66 -53.37 15.13
C LEU A 361 -28.56 -53.42 13.59
N TYR A 362 -27.84 -52.50 12.95
CA TYR A 362 -27.76 -52.37 11.48
C TYR A 362 -26.34 -52.55 10.89
N GLY A 363 -25.29 -52.66 11.70
CA GLY A 363 -23.87 -52.67 11.27
C GLY A 363 -23.27 -54.04 10.92
N ASN A 364 -23.92 -54.86 10.08
CA ASN A 364 -23.33 -56.12 9.59
C ASN A 364 -23.52 -56.32 8.07
N GLU A 365 -22.98 -55.42 7.24
CA GLU A 365 -22.56 -55.73 5.86
C GLU A 365 -21.23 -55.01 5.53
N THR A 366 -20.11 -55.73 5.79
CA THR A 366 -18.81 -55.85 5.08
C THR A 366 -18.23 -54.67 4.22
N VAL A 367 -16.91 -54.38 4.12
CA VAL A 367 -15.77 -55.23 3.66
C VAL A 367 -14.41 -54.47 3.83
N SER A 368 -13.38 -55.26 4.22
CA SER A 368 -11.91 -55.27 3.95
C SER A 368 -10.96 -54.07 4.15
N LYS A 369 -9.92 -54.37 4.95
CA LYS A 369 -8.53 -53.90 4.85
C LYS A 369 -7.82 -54.49 3.61
N SER A 370 -6.90 -53.75 2.99
CA SER A 370 -5.82 -54.31 2.16
C SER A 370 -4.57 -53.40 2.17
N ASP A 371 -3.53 -53.90 2.84
CA ASP A 371 -2.11 -54.07 2.49
C ASP A 371 -1.21 -52.98 1.85
N ASN A 372 0.04 -53.02 2.34
CA ASN A 372 1.23 -52.23 2.04
C ASN A 372 1.90 -52.58 0.70
N HIS A 373 2.71 -51.66 0.14
CA HIS A 373 4.16 -51.84 -0.19
C HIS A 373 4.73 -50.72 -1.10
N GLU A 374 6.02 -50.38 -0.89
CA GLU A 374 7.09 -49.86 -1.80
C GLU A 374 8.04 -48.99 -0.93
N VAL A 375 9.30 -49.32 -0.55
CA VAL A 375 10.58 -49.84 -1.13
C VAL A 375 11.43 -48.77 -1.86
N ASP A 376 12.55 -48.41 -1.21
CA ASP A 376 13.72 -47.65 -1.69
C ASP A 376 14.67 -48.48 -2.58
N ASN A 377 15.35 -47.83 -3.54
CA ASN A 377 16.84 -47.77 -3.70
C ASN A 377 17.32 -47.30 -5.09
N ASP A 378 18.17 -46.26 -5.08
CA ASP A 378 19.51 -46.08 -5.70
C ASP A 378 19.86 -46.20 -7.21
N LEU A 379 20.61 -45.15 -7.66
CA LEU A 379 21.95 -45.12 -8.30
C LEU A 379 22.19 -44.76 -9.80
N TYR A 380 23.33 -44.05 -9.98
CA TYR A 380 24.14 -43.60 -11.15
C TYR A 380 23.70 -42.30 -11.86
N GLY A 381 24.55 -41.31 -12.18
CA GLY A 381 26.01 -41.12 -12.09
C GLY A 381 26.48 -39.99 -13.05
N ASN A 382 27.74 -39.53 -12.87
CA ASN A 382 28.63 -38.73 -13.77
C ASN A 382 28.65 -37.19 -13.60
N GLU A 383 29.72 -36.60 -13.02
CA GLU A 383 31.07 -36.22 -13.59
C GLU A 383 31.04 -34.84 -14.30
N SER A 384 31.99 -33.89 -14.23
CA SER A 384 33.32 -33.75 -13.63
C SER A 384 33.75 -32.26 -13.67
N VAL A 385 34.79 -31.94 -12.90
CA VAL A 385 35.27 -30.60 -12.49
C VAL A 385 36.50 -30.12 -13.29
N SER A 386 36.58 -28.80 -13.53
CA SER A 386 37.72 -27.87 -13.74
C SER A 386 39.15 -28.37 -14.06
N ASN A 387 39.96 -27.59 -14.81
CA ASN A 387 40.97 -26.63 -14.29
C ASN A 387 42.18 -26.29 -15.21
N ILE A 388 42.65 -25.04 -15.03
CA ILE A 388 44.05 -24.54 -14.96
C ILE A 388 44.81 -24.02 -16.21
N LEU A 389 45.43 -22.87 -15.92
CA LEU A 389 46.27 -21.90 -16.63
C LEU A 389 47.63 -22.41 -17.12
N ASN A 390 48.27 -21.66 -18.02
CA ASN A 390 49.66 -21.20 -17.83
C ASN A 390 50.05 -20.02 -18.76
N ASP A 391 50.95 -19.19 -18.22
CA ASP A 391 51.50 -17.92 -18.69
C ASP A 391 52.29 -17.99 -20.00
N GLU A 392 52.39 -16.87 -20.74
CA GLU A 392 53.66 -16.44 -21.34
C GLU A 392 53.71 -14.95 -21.77
N ILE A 393 54.73 -14.28 -21.22
CA ILE A 393 55.55 -13.10 -21.60
C ILE A 393 55.13 -12.20 -22.78
N ILE A 394 55.14 -10.89 -22.49
CA ILE A 394 54.97 -9.75 -23.41
C ILE A 394 56.27 -9.44 -24.18
N PRO A 395 56.18 -9.12 -25.48
CA PRO A 395 57.10 -8.14 -26.08
C PRO A 395 56.41 -6.93 -26.72
N GLN A 396 57.18 -5.85 -26.77
CA GLN A 396 56.87 -4.49 -27.22
C GLN A 396 56.59 -4.41 -28.73
N ASP A 397 55.45 -3.86 -29.13
CA ASP A 397 55.34 -2.90 -30.25
C ASP A 397 53.92 -2.31 -30.39
N PHE A 398 53.89 -1.02 -30.73
CA PHE A 398 52.71 -0.14 -30.78
C PHE A 398 51.66 -0.60 -31.79
N ASN A 399 50.52 -1.12 -31.32
CA ASN A 399 49.36 -1.39 -32.17
C ASN A 399 48.03 -1.11 -31.43
N LEU A 400 47.28 -0.12 -31.91
CA LEU A 400 46.09 0.47 -31.25
C LEU A 400 44.92 -0.52 -31.02
N ILE A 401 44.92 -1.69 -31.67
CA ILE A 401 43.93 -2.76 -31.48
C ILE A 401 44.37 -3.74 -30.39
N TYR A 402 45.69 -4.00 -30.27
CA TYR A 402 46.26 -4.98 -29.34
C TYR A 402 46.23 -4.50 -27.88
N TYR A 403 46.33 -3.19 -27.65
CA TYR A 403 46.23 -2.61 -26.31
C TYR A 403 44.79 -2.52 -25.80
N ARG A 404 43.76 -2.59 -26.66
CA ARG A 404 42.36 -2.54 -26.20
C ARG A 404 42.05 -3.70 -25.27
N GLU A 405 42.41 -4.92 -25.66
CA GLU A 405 42.12 -6.12 -24.86
C GLU A 405 42.95 -6.15 -23.58
N LYS A 406 44.25 -5.84 -23.65
CA LYS A 406 45.11 -5.73 -22.45
C LYS A 406 44.65 -4.63 -21.48
N MET A 407 44.16 -3.50 -22.01
CA MET A 407 43.59 -2.43 -21.19
C MET A 407 42.26 -2.85 -20.58
N LEU A 408 41.36 -3.48 -21.33
CA LEU A 408 40.11 -4.01 -20.79
C LEU A 408 40.39 -5.04 -19.69
N GLU A 409 41.39 -5.90 -19.88
CA GLU A 409 41.83 -6.86 -18.88
C GLU A 409 42.38 -6.16 -17.63
N SER A 410 43.21 -5.12 -17.80
CA SER A 410 43.72 -4.32 -16.67
C SER A 410 42.60 -3.58 -15.93
N ILE A 411 41.59 -3.10 -16.66
CA ILE A 411 40.43 -2.37 -16.12
C ILE A 411 39.51 -3.29 -15.29
N LYS A 412 39.43 -4.59 -15.61
CA LYS A 412 38.71 -5.57 -14.76
C LYS A 412 39.25 -5.56 -13.33
N TRP A 413 40.56 -5.43 -13.18
CA TRP A 413 41.25 -5.50 -11.89
C TRP A 413 41.46 -4.12 -11.23
N ASN A 414 41.50 -3.05 -12.01
CA ASN A 414 41.67 -1.69 -11.50
C ASN A 414 41.06 -0.64 -12.44
N GLU A 415 39.92 -0.09 -12.06
CA GLU A 415 39.19 0.92 -12.83
C GLU A 415 39.92 2.26 -12.98
N SER A 416 40.91 2.56 -12.12
CA SER A 416 41.64 3.83 -12.15
C SER A 416 42.56 3.99 -13.35
N TYR A 417 42.88 2.89 -14.06
CA TYR A 417 43.61 2.92 -15.33
C TYR A 417 42.86 3.68 -16.43
N LEU A 418 41.54 3.89 -16.29
CA LEU A 418 40.79 4.75 -17.20
C LEU A 418 41.28 6.21 -17.17
N LYS A 419 41.87 6.68 -16.05
CA LYS A 419 42.45 8.03 -15.93
C LYS A 419 43.74 8.23 -16.72
N SER A 420 44.51 7.15 -16.92
CA SER A 420 45.82 7.20 -17.59
C SER A 420 45.72 7.15 -19.11
N VAL A 421 44.51 7.02 -19.66
CA VAL A 421 44.30 6.96 -21.10
C VAL A 421 44.32 8.38 -21.66
N GLU A 422 45.33 8.71 -22.47
CA GLU A 422 45.47 10.03 -23.11
C GLU A 422 44.28 10.37 -24.02
N ASN A 423 44.08 11.68 -24.21
CA ASN A 423 42.93 12.42 -24.79
C ASN A 423 42.28 11.91 -26.10
N SER A 424 42.77 10.86 -26.76
CA SER A 424 42.25 10.34 -28.03
C SER A 424 41.20 9.23 -27.90
N LEU A 425 41.31 8.36 -26.88
CA LEU A 425 40.36 7.24 -26.66
C LEU A 425 39.14 7.65 -25.81
N ASP A 426 39.26 8.77 -25.10
CA ASP A 426 38.25 9.39 -24.22
C ASP A 426 36.98 9.86 -24.94
N LEU A 427 36.91 9.68 -26.27
CA LEU A 427 35.76 9.97 -27.13
C LEU A 427 35.19 8.71 -27.80
N ASN A 428 35.85 7.55 -27.69
CA ASN A 428 35.40 6.33 -28.33
C ASN A 428 34.29 5.66 -27.50
N ARG A 429 33.03 5.98 -27.84
CA ARG A 429 31.80 5.45 -27.23
C ARG A 429 31.83 3.92 -27.09
N SER A 430 32.41 3.20 -28.07
CA SER A 430 32.48 1.73 -28.02
C SER A 430 33.47 1.20 -26.97
N PHE A 431 34.60 1.89 -26.76
CA PHE A 431 35.61 1.48 -25.78
C PHE A 431 35.12 1.73 -24.36
N ILE A 432 34.57 2.91 -24.09
CA ILE A 432 34.02 3.27 -22.77
C ILE A 432 32.91 2.30 -22.37
N ARG A 433 32.03 1.94 -23.32
CA ARG A 433 30.99 0.93 -23.09
C ARG A 433 31.59 -0.40 -22.63
N ASP A 434 32.61 -0.88 -23.32
CA ASP A 434 33.22 -2.17 -23.00
C ASP A 434 33.98 -2.12 -21.67
N CYS A 435 34.58 -0.98 -21.30
CA CYS A 435 35.16 -0.76 -19.97
C CYS A 435 34.10 -0.90 -18.87
N ILE A 436 32.96 -0.22 -19.02
CA ILE A 436 31.85 -0.29 -18.07
C ILE A 436 31.32 -1.72 -17.94
N ARG A 437 31.16 -2.45 -19.05
CA ARG A 437 30.68 -3.85 -19.03
C ARG A 437 31.62 -4.78 -18.27
N ASN A 438 32.92 -4.52 -18.30
CA ASN A 438 33.92 -5.32 -17.61
C ASN A 438 34.04 -4.93 -16.13
N ASN A 439 33.88 -3.64 -15.80
CA ASN A 439 33.96 -3.15 -14.43
C ASN A 439 33.02 -1.94 -14.22
N LYS A 440 31.96 -2.14 -13.43
CA LYS A 440 30.98 -1.07 -13.11
C LYS A 440 31.62 0.15 -12.44
N ASN A 441 32.73 0.00 -11.72
CA ASN A 441 33.42 1.11 -11.07
C ASN A 441 34.05 2.09 -12.09
N CYS A 442 34.18 1.71 -13.37
CA CYS A 442 34.56 2.63 -14.44
C CYS A 442 33.61 3.82 -14.57
N LEU A 443 32.34 3.67 -14.18
CA LEU A 443 31.36 4.76 -14.14
C LEU A 443 31.82 5.96 -13.29
N LEU A 444 32.74 5.75 -12.33
CA LEU A 444 33.30 6.81 -11.50
C LEU A 444 34.32 7.70 -12.24
N PHE A 445 34.78 7.28 -13.42
CA PHE A 445 35.90 7.89 -14.13
C PHE A 445 35.53 8.37 -15.55
N ILE A 446 34.32 8.08 -16.03
CA ILE A 446 33.85 8.53 -17.35
C ILE A 446 33.49 10.02 -17.36
N ARG A 447 33.57 10.64 -18.54
CA ARG A 447 33.16 12.04 -18.74
C ARG A 447 31.64 12.21 -18.61
N ASN A 448 31.22 13.37 -18.10
CA ASN A 448 29.82 13.72 -17.86
C ASN A 448 28.91 13.54 -19.09
N HIS A 449 29.39 13.84 -20.31
CA HIS A 449 28.55 13.72 -21.51
C HIS A 449 28.14 12.26 -21.81
N PHE A 450 28.97 11.27 -21.45
CA PHE A 450 28.58 9.86 -21.52
C PHE A 450 27.60 9.49 -20.41
N LEU A 451 27.79 10.01 -19.20
CA LEU A 451 26.91 9.75 -18.07
C LEU A 451 25.49 10.33 -18.29
N MET A 452 25.40 11.48 -18.99
CA MET A 452 24.15 12.15 -19.37
C MET A 452 23.40 11.45 -20.52
N ASP A 453 24.08 10.61 -21.28
CA ASP A 453 23.47 9.84 -22.36
C ASP A 453 22.80 8.58 -21.78
N LYS A 454 21.51 8.72 -21.45
CA LYS A 454 20.68 7.65 -20.83
C LYS A 454 20.75 6.36 -21.64
N GLU A 455 20.60 6.44 -22.96
CA GLU A 455 20.64 5.27 -23.84
C GLU A 455 22.01 4.60 -23.79
N PHE A 456 23.08 5.39 -23.83
CA PHE A 456 24.44 4.87 -23.70
C PHE A 456 24.67 4.15 -22.38
N ILE A 457 24.30 4.75 -21.25
CA ILE A 457 24.54 4.17 -19.92
C ILE A 457 23.72 2.91 -19.71
N LEU A 458 22.45 2.91 -20.11
CA LEU A 458 21.61 1.70 -20.01
C LEU A 458 22.13 0.57 -20.88
N PHE A 459 22.66 0.90 -22.06
CA PHE A 459 23.27 -0.07 -22.95
C PHE A 459 24.64 -0.56 -22.49
N ALA A 460 25.44 0.32 -21.89
CA ALA A 460 26.74 -0.01 -21.29
C ALA A 460 26.59 -0.87 -20.04
N CYS A 461 25.55 -0.62 -19.24
CA CYS A 461 25.26 -1.37 -18.02
C CYS A 461 24.25 -2.51 -18.24
N SER A 462 24.06 -2.97 -19.48
CA SER A 462 23.03 -3.96 -19.81
C SER A 462 23.21 -5.29 -19.06
N ASN A 463 24.46 -5.64 -18.72
CA ASN A 463 24.83 -6.85 -17.99
C ASN A 463 24.70 -6.74 -16.46
N TYR A 464 24.45 -5.55 -15.92
CA TYR A 464 24.23 -5.34 -14.49
C TYR A 464 22.73 -5.25 -14.18
N SER A 465 22.33 -5.81 -13.05
CA SER A 465 21.01 -5.60 -12.46
C SER A 465 20.91 -4.24 -11.76
N ILE A 466 19.71 -3.84 -11.33
CA ILE A 466 19.53 -2.64 -10.50
C ILE A 466 20.23 -2.80 -9.14
N GLN A 467 20.25 -4.03 -8.60
CA GLN A 467 20.87 -4.36 -7.31
C GLN A 467 22.39 -4.19 -7.36
N ASP A 468 23.02 -4.32 -8.53
CA ASP A 468 24.47 -4.08 -8.66
C ASP A 468 24.86 -2.62 -8.40
N PHE A 469 23.89 -1.70 -8.49
CA PHE A 469 24.06 -0.29 -8.20
C PHE A 469 23.38 0.11 -6.89
N SER A 470 22.92 -0.86 -6.08
CA SER A 470 22.38 -0.58 -4.76
C SER A 470 23.49 0.05 -3.92
N CYS A 471 23.29 1.31 -3.60
CA CYS A 471 23.98 1.90 -2.47
C CYS A 471 23.25 1.42 -1.21
N GLU A 472 23.95 1.23 -0.09
CA GLU A 472 23.30 1.14 1.22
C GLU A 472 22.61 2.49 1.51
N PHE A 473 21.43 2.73 0.95
CA PHE A 473 20.57 3.87 1.27
C PHE A 473 19.10 3.54 1.02
#